data_AF-A0A3L8PWU9-F1
#
_entry.id   AF-A0A3L8PWU9-F1
#
_cell.length_a   1.000
_cell.length_b   1.000
_cell.length_c   1.000
_cell.angle_alpha   90.00
_cell.angle_beta   90.00
_cell.angle_gamma   90.00
#
_symmetry.space_group_name_H-M   'P 1'
#
loop_
_entity.id
_entity.type
_entity.pdbx_description
1 polymer ?
#
loop_
_entity_poly.entity_id
_entity_poly.type
_entity_poly.pdbx_seq_one_letter_code
_entity_poly.pdbx_strand_id
1 'polypeptide(L)'
;MKTKFSTIAIGCCSLLVSHIGLASEQEQTKNDSLIHMVMFTPKGQAAPQKTDQRLNEVADISEKFFNHWMQYWGYPVAQPFKLNRNPNGDVKINYVEGRYTHASKKYENYGFYKKSVIAQTSTQYGLPKDHQFWWAFYYPKKIKKGAYVGGGDFQGGFSRAGFKDVKGDIDVNGSLAAKGTADAFLLKAVVHEMGHALGLPHNGPHQKDGLGNSLMGPVNKVYKRKTKGDERVYLSKASAAMLWKHPVFTGTDTDIDKKINFSLNDYQAHFDKSNNQIIVNGQLKTDYPAHSVVIADTPNSLKSAYWQKMYVCDIKDGGKFTCVINEPEQSSGKLQMVFCFENGAVMGIPKSERTRSKERLVWNKALRKKYSFKKGEYQFEQ
;
A
#
# COMPACT_ATOMS: atom_id res chain seq x y z
N MET A 1 73.74 5.88 43.00
CA MET A 1 74.37 7.22 43.19
C MET A 1 74.94 7.64 41.84
N LYS A 2 74.72 8.90 41.42
CA LYS A 2 75.24 9.58 40.21
C LYS A 2 74.40 9.49 38.91
N THR A 3 73.56 10.49 38.79
CA THR A 3 73.33 11.38 37.64
C THR A 3 74.50 11.53 36.63
N LYS A 4 74.19 11.64 35.32
CA LYS A 4 74.29 12.89 34.49
C LYS A 4 74.36 12.63 32.95
N PHE A 5 73.51 13.37 32.21
CA PHE A 5 73.68 14.12 30.92
C PHE A 5 74.23 13.36 29.68
N SER A 6 73.82 13.60 28.42
CA SER A 6 73.57 14.86 27.70
C SER A 6 72.69 14.69 26.45
N THR A 7 71.97 15.78 26.15
CA THR A 7 71.36 16.24 24.90
C THR A 7 72.31 16.25 23.69
N ILE A 8 71.79 16.06 22.46
CA ILE A 8 71.97 16.94 21.28
C ILE A 8 70.91 16.58 20.21
N ALA A 9 70.29 17.62 19.67
CA ALA A 9 69.25 17.64 18.66
C ALA A 9 69.79 17.46 17.22
N ILE A 10 68.89 17.22 16.27
CA ILE A 10 68.70 17.92 14.98
C ILE A 10 67.97 16.97 14.01
N GLY A 11 66.97 17.47 13.29
CA GLY A 11 66.38 16.74 12.17
C GLY A 11 64.90 17.00 11.93
N CYS A 12 64.59 18.18 11.43
CA CYS A 12 63.25 18.64 11.06
C CYS A 12 62.71 17.88 9.83
N CYS A 13 61.37 17.82 9.74
CA CYS A 13 60.56 17.70 8.53
C CYS A 13 60.52 16.36 7.76
N SER A 14 59.44 15.61 7.95
CA SER A 14 58.79 14.86 6.86
C SER A 14 57.29 14.79 7.13
N LEU A 15 56.51 15.13 6.11
CA LEU A 15 55.08 15.37 6.15
C LEU A 15 54.24 14.16 6.58
N LEU A 16 53.19 14.46 7.33
CA LEU A 16 51.98 13.64 7.49
C LEU A 16 51.32 13.37 6.15
N VAL A 17 51.16 12.10 5.79
CA VAL A 17 50.03 11.64 4.96
C VAL A 17 49.43 10.44 5.68
N SER A 18 48.54 10.71 6.64
CA SER A 18 47.63 9.71 7.16
C SER A 18 46.68 9.29 6.05
N HIS A 19 46.86 8.08 5.51
CA HIS A 19 45.88 7.41 4.67
C HIS A 19 44.60 7.23 5.49
N ILE A 20 43.62 8.08 5.21
CA ILE A 20 42.22 7.83 5.54
C ILE A 20 41.83 6.62 4.68
N GLY A 21 41.77 5.46 5.33
CA GLY A 21 41.18 4.27 4.75
C GLY A 21 39.74 4.61 4.37
N LEU A 22 39.50 4.70 3.07
CA LEU A 22 38.18 4.68 2.47
C LEU A 22 37.46 3.46 3.02
N ALA A 23 36.41 3.70 3.81
CA ALA A 23 35.43 2.67 4.12
C ALA A 23 34.88 2.18 2.78
N SER A 24 35.25 0.94 2.43
CA SER A 24 34.70 0.23 1.30
C SER A 24 33.19 0.16 1.44
N GLU A 25 32.48 0.56 0.38
CA GLU A 25 31.07 0.29 0.14
C GLU A 25 30.68 -1.09 0.69
N GLN A 26 29.88 -1.08 1.74
CA GLN A 26 29.26 -2.30 2.26
C GLN A 26 28.31 -2.86 1.20
N GLU A 27 28.66 -4.03 0.69
CA GLU A 27 27.78 -5.18 0.47
C GLU A 27 26.28 -4.84 0.38
N GLN A 28 25.82 -4.47 -0.81
CA GLN A 28 24.39 -4.46 -1.14
C GLN A 28 23.95 -5.91 -1.42
N THR A 29 23.86 -6.74 -0.38
CA THR A 29 23.45 -8.16 -0.45
C THR A 29 22.20 -8.47 0.38
N LYS A 30 21.28 -7.52 0.47
CA LYS A 30 19.89 -7.77 0.90
C LYS A 30 18.93 -7.02 -0.01
N ASN A 31 18.11 -7.75 -0.76
CA ASN A 31 17.10 -7.17 -1.66
C ASN A 31 15.91 -6.64 -0.86
N ASP A 32 16.15 -5.60 -0.05
CA ASP A 32 15.10 -4.94 0.70
C ASP A 32 13.94 -4.54 -0.23
N SER A 33 12.71 -4.84 0.18
CA SER A 33 11.52 -4.35 -0.52
C SER A 33 11.44 -2.84 -0.41
N LEU A 34 11.45 -2.17 -1.56
CA LEU A 34 11.42 -0.70 -1.67
C LEU A 34 10.35 -0.24 -2.65
N ILE A 35 9.89 0.99 -2.44
CA ILE A 35 9.06 1.71 -3.41
C ILE A 35 9.98 2.56 -4.30
N HIS A 36 10.02 2.21 -5.59
CA HIS A 36 10.73 2.96 -6.62
C HIS A 36 9.76 3.90 -7.32
N MET A 37 10.03 5.21 -7.19
CA MET A 37 9.29 6.22 -7.94
C MET A 37 9.87 6.34 -9.35
N VAL A 38 8.99 6.32 -10.35
CA VAL A 38 9.40 6.35 -11.77
C VAL A 38 8.66 7.46 -12.50
N MET A 39 9.38 8.36 -13.14
CA MET A 39 8.81 9.30 -14.08
C MET A 39 9.00 8.76 -15.50
N PHE A 40 7.91 8.40 -16.16
CA PHE A 40 7.93 7.85 -17.51
C PHE A 40 7.34 8.81 -18.54
N THR A 41 8.08 9.03 -19.63
CA THR A 41 7.65 9.81 -20.79
C THR A 41 7.75 9.00 -22.09
N PRO A 42 6.85 9.20 -23.07
CA PRO A 42 7.05 8.69 -24.43
C PRO A 42 8.30 9.28 -25.09
N LYS A 43 8.81 8.60 -26.13
CA LYS A 43 9.96 9.08 -26.91
C LYS A 43 9.74 10.51 -27.42
N GLY A 44 10.74 11.37 -27.22
CA GLY A 44 10.76 12.76 -27.65
C GLY A 44 9.88 13.68 -26.81
N GLN A 45 9.45 13.25 -25.62
CA GLN A 45 8.64 14.06 -24.71
C GLN A 45 9.40 14.30 -23.41
N ALA A 46 9.66 15.58 -23.10
CA ALA A 46 10.24 15.97 -21.82
C ALA A 46 9.21 15.82 -20.68
N ALA A 47 9.72 15.55 -19.48
CA ALA A 47 8.91 15.64 -18.26
C ALA A 47 8.57 17.11 -17.95
N PRO A 48 7.45 17.39 -17.27
CA PRO A 48 7.12 18.75 -16.83
C PRO A 48 8.20 19.34 -15.91
N GLN A 49 8.38 20.65 -15.96
CA GLN A 49 9.49 21.33 -15.26
C GLN A 49 9.42 21.17 -13.73
N LYS A 50 8.22 21.09 -13.15
CA LYS A 50 7.99 20.90 -11.71
C LYS A 50 7.90 19.43 -11.27
N THR A 51 8.39 18.49 -12.07
CA THR A 51 8.25 17.05 -11.76
C THR A 51 8.89 16.71 -10.42
N ASP A 52 10.15 17.09 -10.19
CA ASP A 52 10.87 16.75 -8.95
C ASP A 52 10.14 17.27 -7.71
N GLN A 53 9.83 18.57 -7.70
CA GLN A 53 9.08 19.20 -6.61
C GLN A 53 7.75 18.47 -6.35
N ARG A 54 6.95 18.24 -7.40
CA ARG A 54 5.64 17.61 -7.26
C ARG A 54 5.75 16.17 -6.74
N LEU A 55 6.72 15.41 -7.21
CA LEU A 55 6.89 14.02 -6.81
C LEU A 55 7.43 13.89 -5.39
N ASN A 56 8.28 14.82 -4.95
CA ASN A 56 8.65 14.98 -3.54
C ASN A 56 7.42 15.28 -2.67
N GLU A 57 6.59 16.25 -3.05
CA GLU A 57 5.37 16.57 -2.30
C GLU A 57 4.42 15.36 -2.18
N VAL A 58 4.26 14.60 -3.27
CA VAL A 58 3.45 13.37 -3.31
C VAL A 58 4.03 12.28 -2.40
N ALA A 59 5.36 12.11 -2.40
CA ALA A 59 6.04 11.19 -1.50
C ALA A 59 5.81 11.56 -0.04
N ASP A 60 6.10 12.81 0.33
CA ASP A 60 6.08 13.28 1.71
C ASP A 60 4.67 13.24 2.32
N ILE A 61 3.65 13.71 1.59
CA ILE A 61 2.27 13.62 2.08
C ILE A 61 1.79 12.16 2.21
N SER A 62 2.27 11.26 1.34
CA SER A 62 1.87 9.85 1.39
C SER A 62 2.50 9.13 2.57
N GLU A 63 3.80 9.32 2.81
CA GLU A 63 4.47 8.79 4.01
C GLU A 63 3.79 9.30 5.30
N LYS A 64 3.54 10.61 5.39
CA LYS A 64 2.82 11.21 6.53
C LYS A 64 1.41 10.61 6.70
N PHE A 65 0.67 10.49 5.60
CA PHE A 65 -0.68 9.94 5.60
C PHE A 65 -0.68 8.50 6.13
N PHE A 66 0.17 7.64 5.58
CA PHE A 66 0.25 6.25 6.02
C PHE A 66 0.72 6.17 7.47
N ASN A 67 1.79 6.86 7.85
CA ASN A 67 2.29 6.87 9.22
C ASN A 67 1.21 7.28 10.23
N HIS A 68 0.55 8.41 9.98
CA HIS A 68 -0.50 8.94 10.86
C HIS A 68 -1.61 7.92 11.09
N TRP A 69 -2.16 7.34 10.02
CA TRP A 69 -3.28 6.41 10.17
C TRP A 69 -2.88 5.03 10.69
N MET A 70 -1.67 4.56 10.39
CA MET A 70 -1.12 3.35 10.98
C MET A 70 -1.03 3.51 12.51
N GLN A 71 -0.48 4.63 12.99
CA GLN A 71 -0.43 4.96 14.41
C GLN A 71 -1.82 5.13 15.02
N TYR A 72 -2.71 5.88 14.36
CA TYR A 72 -4.09 6.13 14.81
C TYR A 72 -4.86 4.82 15.11
N TRP A 73 -4.63 3.78 14.30
CA TRP A 73 -5.30 2.49 14.47
C TRP A 73 -4.57 1.49 15.38
N GLY A 74 -3.45 1.88 15.99
CA GLY A 74 -2.65 1.01 16.87
C GLY A 74 -1.76 0.01 16.12
N TYR A 75 -1.40 0.30 14.87
CA TYR A 75 -0.47 -0.49 14.05
C TYR A 75 0.84 0.27 13.83
N PRO A 76 1.65 0.52 14.88
CA PRO A 76 2.90 1.25 14.71
C PRO A 76 3.84 0.47 13.80
N VAL A 77 4.55 1.20 12.94
CA VAL A 77 5.51 0.67 11.97
C VAL A 77 6.81 1.43 12.10
N ALA A 78 7.93 0.73 11.96
CA ALA A 78 9.25 1.34 12.12
C ALA A 78 9.57 2.30 10.96
N GLN A 79 9.20 1.93 9.74
CA GLN A 79 9.43 2.71 8.53
C GLN A 79 8.17 2.69 7.66
N PRO A 80 7.16 3.53 7.95
CA PRO A 80 5.95 3.60 7.14
C PRO A 80 6.31 3.99 5.71
N PHE A 81 5.95 3.13 4.75
CA PHE A 81 5.99 3.46 3.33
C PHE A 81 7.42 3.75 2.79
N LYS A 82 8.32 2.77 2.93
CA LYS A 82 9.75 2.82 2.59
C LYS A 82 10.00 3.19 1.12
N LEU A 83 10.15 4.49 0.87
CA LEU A 83 10.53 5.07 -0.41
C LEU A 83 12.05 5.09 -0.58
N ASN A 84 12.50 4.94 -1.82
CA ASN A 84 13.89 5.18 -2.18
C ASN A 84 14.17 6.70 -2.19
N ARG A 85 15.08 7.17 -1.33
CA ARG A 85 15.43 8.59 -1.17
C ARG A 85 16.93 8.82 -1.44
N ASN A 86 17.25 10.00 -1.95
CA ASN A 86 18.61 10.49 -2.11
C ASN A 86 19.19 10.90 -0.72
N PRO A 87 20.52 11.06 -0.59
CA PRO A 87 21.15 11.48 0.67
C PRO A 87 20.65 12.82 1.23
N ASN A 88 20.14 13.71 0.37
CA ASN A 88 19.57 14.99 0.77
C ASN A 88 18.14 14.89 1.32
N GLY A 89 17.55 13.69 1.33
CA GLY A 89 16.19 13.42 1.82
C GLY A 89 15.12 13.45 0.73
N ASP A 90 15.40 13.96 -0.48
CA ASP A 90 14.42 13.95 -1.58
C ASP A 90 14.17 12.53 -2.09
N VAL A 91 12.97 12.28 -2.63
CA VAL A 91 12.67 11.01 -3.30
C VAL A 91 13.56 10.82 -4.52
N LYS A 92 14.12 9.62 -4.67
CA LYS A 92 14.89 9.25 -5.85
C LYS A 92 13.93 8.93 -6.99
N ILE A 93 13.86 9.82 -7.97
CA ILE A 93 12.99 9.69 -9.14
C ILE A 93 13.80 9.03 -10.26
N ASN A 94 13.37 7.84 -10.68
CA ASN A 94 13.96 7.17 -11.83
C ASN A 94 13.26 7.67 -13.11
N TYR A 95 13.98 8.44 -13.92
CA TYR A 95 13.50 8.94 -15.20
C TYR A 95 13.67 7.89 -16.30
N VAL A 96 12.59 7.58 -17.03
CA VAL A 96 12.60 6.60 -18.12
C VAL A 96 11.90 7.17 -19.35
N GLU A 97 12.64 7.28 -20.44
CA GLU A 97 12.09 7.59 -21.75
C GLU A 97 11.71 6.29 -22.49
N GLY A 98 10.47 6.22 -22.93
CA GLY A 98 9.96 5.11 -23.72
C GLY A 98 10.56 5.06 -25.12
N ARG A 99 10.71 3.85 -25.67
CA ARG A 99 11.16 3.63 -27.05
C ARG A 99 10.20 4.15 -28.13
N TYR A 100 8.93 4.34 -27.80
CA TYR A 100 7.89 4.74 -28.75
C TYR A 100 7.34 6.12 -28.45
N THR A 101 6.97 6.86 -29.50
CA THR A 101 6.27 8.14 -29.33
C THR A 101 4.82 7.91 -28.88
N HIS A 102 4.18 8.98 -28.40
CA HIS A 102 2.75 8.95 -28.03
C HIS A 102 1.84 8.49 -29.19
N ALA A 103 2.21 8.82 -30.44
CA ALA A 103 1.43 8.46 -31.63
C ALA A 103 1.26 6.94 -31.81
N SER A 104 2.20 6.15 -31.28
CA SER A 104 2.16 4.68 -31.37
C SER A 104 1.01 4.02 -30.60
N LYS A 105 0.44 4.72 -29.60
CA LYS A 105 -0.56 4.22 -28.65
C LYS A 105 -0.16 2.95 -27.87
N LYS A 106 1.08 2.45 -28.00
CA LYS A 106 1.52 1.20 -27.34
C LYS A 106 1.40 1.27 -25.82
N TYR A 107 1.69 2.44 -25.24
CA TYR A 107 1.61 2.70 -23.79
C TYR A 107 0.18 2.82 -23.24
N GLU A 108 -0.85 2.85 -24.10
CA GLU A 108 -2.25 2.77 -23.65
C GLU A 108 -2.56 1.35 -23.11
N ASN A 109 -1.88 0.32 -23.62
CA ASN A 109 -1.97 -1.03 -23.07
C ASN A 109 -1.22 -1.12 -21.74
N TYR A 110 -1.97 -1.31 -20.65
CA TYR A 110 -1.40 -1.39 -19.29
C TYR A 110 -0.36 -2.50 -19.13
N GLY A 111 -0.61 -3.69 -19.68
CA GLY A 111 0.32 -4.82 -19.57
C GLY A 111 1.64 -4.55 -20.28
N PHE A 112 1.58 -3.95 -21.47
CA PHE A 112 2.77 -3.52 -22.20
C PHE A 112 3.52 -2.42 -21.44
N TYR A 113 2.80 -1.42 -20.93
CA TYR A 113 3.37 -0.32 -20.14
C TYR A 113 4.11 -0.85 -18.91
N LYS A 114 3.43 -1.63 -18.05
CA LYS A 114 4.01 -2.21 -16.83
C LYS A 114 5.30 -2.98 -17.14
N LYS A 115 5.26 -3.92 -18.10
CA LYS A 115 6.44 -4.71 -18.48
C LYS A 115 7.57 -3.84 -19.00
N SER A 116 7.25 -2.84 -19.83
CA SER A 116 8.25 -1.96 -20.43
C SER A 116 8.94 -1.07 -19.40
N VAL A 117 8.15 -0.43 -18.52
CA VAL A 117 8.66 0.49 -17.49
C VAL A 117 9.52 -0.26 -16.48
N ILE A 118 9.03 -1.37 -15.92
CA ILE A 118 9.80 -2.17 -14.95
C ILE A 118 11.12 -2.64 -15.57
N ALA A 119 11.07 -3.24 -16.77
CA ALA A 119 12.27 -3.76 -17.42
C ALA A 119 13.29 -2.67 -17.73
N GLN A 120 12.85 -1.52 -18.26
CA GLN A 120 13.75 -0.41 -18.59
C GLN A 120 14.33 0.24 -17.34
N THR A 121 13.51 0.51 -16.32
CA THR A 121 13.97 1.10 -15.06
C THR A 121 15.00 0.19 -14.38
N SER A 122 14.67 -1.10 -14.28
CA SER A 122 15.57 -2.10 -13.70
C SER A 122 16.92 -2.16 -14.43
N THR A 123 16.91 -2.20 -15.77
CA THR A 123 18.17 -2.24 -16.55
C THR A 123 18.95 -0.93 -16.46
N GLN A 124 18.29 0.22 -16.55
CA GLN A 124 18.95 1.53 -16.56
C GLN A 124 19.58 1.88 -15.21
N TYR A 125 18.96 1.47 -14.11
CA TYR A 125 19.37 1.85 -12.76
C TYR A 125 19.92 0.67 -11.93
N GLY A 126 20.10 -0.51 -12.52
CA GLY A 126 20.62 -1.69 -11.82
C GLY A 126 19.73 -2.20 -10.69
N LEU A 127 18.40 -2.03 -10.79
CA LEU A 127 17.47 -2.36 -9.71
C LEU A 127 16.94 -3.80 -9.84
N PRO A 128 16.73 -4.52 -8.72
CA PRO A 128 16.04 -5.80 -8.74
C PRO A 128 14.59 -5.64 -9.23
N LYS A 129 14.00 -6.71 -9.75
CA LYS A 129 12.59 -6.73 -10.18
C LYS A 129 11.67 -7.38 -9.17
N ASP A 130 12.17 -8.42 -8.51
CA ASP A 130 11.42 -9.21 -7.56
C ASP A 130 11.38 -8.51 -6.20
N HIS A 131 10.26 -8.67 -5.49
CA HIS A 131 10.04 -8.06 -4.17
C HIS A 131 10.08 -6.53 -4.17
N GLN A 132 9.88 -5.91 -5.34
CA GLN A 132 9.89 -4.46 -5.52
C GLN A 132 8.52 -3.88 -5.81
N PHE A 133 8.35 -2.61 -5.45
CA PHE A 133 7.13 -1.84 -5.66
C PHE A 133 7.44 -0.66 -6.57
N TRP A 134 6.65 -0.50 -7.61
CA TRP A 134 6.91 0.48 -8.66
C TRP A 134 5.78 1.49 -8.70
N TRP A 135 6.08 2.74 -8.36
CA TRP A 135 5.14 3.85 -8.43
C TRP A 135 5.42 4.71 -9.65
N ALA A 136 4.78 4.37 -10.77
CA ALA A 136 5.07 4.97 -12.06
C ALA A 136 4.10 6.12 -12.39
N PHE A 137 4.67 7.26 -12.75
CA PHE A 137 3.97 8.43 -13.24
C PHE A 137 4.12 8.51 -14.75
N TYR A 138 2.98 8.50 -15.44
CA TYR A 138 2.92 8.63 -16.90
C TYR A 138 2.51 10.04 -17.27
N TYR A 139 3.27 10.74 -18.11
CA TYR A 139 2.87 12.02 -18.68
C TYR A 139 2.37 11.88 -20.12
N PRO A 140 1.08 11.57 -20.35
CA PRO A 140 0.50 11.59 -21.69
C PRO A 140 0.15 13.01 -22.15
N LYS A 141 -0.05 13.17 -23.46
CA LYS A 141 -0.64 14.39 -24.03
C LYS A 141 -2.07 14.64 -23.52
N LYS A 142 -2.82 13.57 -23.18
CA LYS A 142 -4.14 13.63 -22.53
C LYS A 142 -4.30 12.46 -21.55
N ILE A 143 -4.75 12.75 -20.34
CA ILE A 143 -5.08 11.73 -19.34
C ILE A 143 -6.46 11.14 -19.69
N LYS A 144 -6.49 9.86 -20.05
CA LYS A 144 -7.70 9.12 -20.43
C LYS A 144 -8.19 8.23 -19.28
N LYS A 145 -9.40 7.66 -19.45
CA LYS A 145 -9.91 6.56 -18.61
C LYS A 145 -8.89 5.40 -18.60
N GLY A 146 -8.51 4.93 -17.41
CA GLY A 146 -7.47 3.89 -17.24
C GLY A 146 -6.05 4.42 -17.10
N ALA A 147 -5.84 5.74 -17.01
CA ALA A 147 -4.53 6.33 -16.67
C ALA A 147 -4.09 6.04 -15.22
N TYR A 148 -5.02 5.65 -14.37
CA TYR A 148 -4.81 5.26 -12.98
C TYR A 148 -5.14 3.77 -12.87
N VAL A 149 -4.16 3.00 -12.44
CA VAL A 149 -4.30 1.55 -12.24
C VAL A 149 -3.16 1.04 -11.37
N GLY A 150 -3.50 0.28 -10.34
CA GLY A 150 -2.56 -0.42 -9.49
C GLY A 150 -2.88 -1.90 -9.37
N GLY A 151 -1.89 -2.66 -8.93
CA GLY A 151 -2.07 -4.06 -8.56
C GLY A 151 -0.77 -4.71 -8.10
N GLY A 152 -0.88 -5.47 -7.03
CA GLY A 152 0.21 -6.20 -6.42
C GLY A 152 -0.28 -6.96 -5.19
N ASP A 153 0.68 -7.38 -4.39
CA ASP A 153 0.51 -7.96 -3.06
C ASP A 153 1.78 -7.67 -2.25
N PHE A 154 1.95 -8.37 -1.13
CA PHE A 154 3.08 -8.20 -0.24
C PHE A 154 4.44 -8.57 -0.87
N GLN A 155 4.46 -9.34 -1.97
CA GLN A 155 5.68 -9.73 -2.69
C GLN A 155 6.04 -8.78 -3.83
N GLY A 156 5.26 -7.73 -4.07
CA GLY A 156 5.59 -6.73 -5.08
C GLY A 156 4.37 -6.16 -5.78
N GLY A 157 4.58 -5.01 -6.41
CA GLY A 157 3.47 -4.22 -6.90
C GLY A 157 3.83 -3.24 -8.00
N PHE A 158 2.82 -2.85 -8.76
CA PHE A 158 2.96 -1.78 -9.73
C PHE A 158 1.74 -0.90 -9.70
N SER A 159 1.95 0.41 -9.62
CA SER A 159 0.94 1.42 -9.84
C SER A 159 1.35 2.33 -11.00
N ARG A 160 0.36 2.74 -11.77
CA ARG A 160 0.47 3.79 -12.77
C ARG A 160 -0.49 4.90 -12.40
N ALA A 161 0.01 6.13 -12.38
CA ALA A 161 -0.79 7.33 -12.27
C ALA A 161 -0.53 8.27 -13.45
N GLY A 162 -1.57 8.93 -13.94
CA GLY A 162 -1.40 10.03 -14.89
C GLY A 162 -0.79 11.23 -14.17
N PHE A 163 0.38 11.70 -14.61
CA PHE A 163 0.99 12.91 -14.10
C PHE A 163 0.25 14.13 -14.66
N LYS A 164 -0.23 15.00 -13.76
CA LYS A 164 -0.89 16.25 -14.11
C LYS A 164 0.00 17.44 -13.81
N ASP A 165 0.29 18.22 -14.84
CA ASP A 165 0.94 19.51 -14.67
C ASP A 165 -0.09 20.55 -14.20
N VAL A 166 -0.19 20.72 -12.89
CA VAL A 166 -1.11 21.66 -12.23
C VAL A 166 -0.31 22.73 -11.50
N LYS A 167 -0.86 23.96 -11.46
CA LYS A 167 -0.25 25.09 -10.75
C LYS A 167 -0.36 24.95 -9.24
N GLY A 168 0.53 25.63 -8.54
CA GLY A 168 0.62 25.61 -7.08
C GLY A 168 1.27 24.34 -6.53
N ASP A 169 1.46 24.36 -5.21
CA ASP A 169 2.16 23.34 -4.46
C ASP A 169 1.14 22.52 -3.66
N ILE A 170 1.43 21.24 -3.43
CA ILE A 170 0.60 20.42 -2.55
C ILE A 170 0.96 20.75 -1.10
N ASP A 171 -0.04 21.14 -0.29
CA ASP A 171 0.13 21.21 1.16
C ASP A 171 0.34 19.80 1.73
N VAL A 172 1.59 19.48 2.07
CA VAL A 172 2.00 18.15 2.57
C VAL A 172 1.44 17.81 3.95
N ASN A 173 0.80 18.76 4.64
CA ASN A 173 0.10 18.55 5.91
C ASN A 173 -1.43 18.51 5.72
N GLY A 174 -1.91 18.72 4.50
CA GLY A 174 -3.32 18.74 4.16
C GLY A 174 -3.91 17.35 3.86
N SER A 175 -5.21 17.33 3.55
CA SER A 175 -5.90 16.11 3.09
C SER A 175 -5.54 15.77 1.64
N LEU A 176 -5.46 14.46 1.32
CA LEU A 176 -5.29 13.95 -0.04
C LEU A 176 -6.39 14.39 -1.03
N ALA A 177 -7.52 14.89 -0.52
CA ALA A 177 -8.65 15.38 -1.32
C ALA A 177 -8.96 16.88 -1.11
N ALA A 178 -8.06 17.61 -0.46
CA ALA A 178 -8.20 19.04 -0.23
C ALA A 178 -8.39 19.80 -1.55
N LYS A 179 -9.32 20.74 -1.56
CA LYS A 179 -9.49 21.72 -2.66
C LYS A 179 -8.16 22.38 -3.02
N GLY A 180 -8.03 22.76 -4.30
CA GLY A 180 -6.81 23.37 -4.83
C GLY A 180 -5.92 22.34 -5.52
N THR A 181 -4.62 22.44 -5.29
CA THR A 181 -3.61 21.66 -6.04
C THR A 181 -3.75 20.15 -5.84
N ALA A 182 -4.06 19.68 -4.62
CA ALA A 182 -4.24 18.25 -4.34
C ALA A 182 -5.42 17.64 -5.13
N ASP A 183 -6.60 18.27 -5.12
CA ASP A 183 -7.77 17.82 -5.90
C ASP A 183 -7.53 17.96 -7.42
N ALA A 184 -6.88 19.04 -7.87
CA ALA A 184 -6.55 19.25 -9.28
C ALA A 184 -5.59 18.17 -9.81
N PHE A 185 -4.57 17.82 -9.02
CA PHE A 185 -3.61 16.76 -9.31
C PHE A 185 -4.22 15.35 -9.20
N LEU A 186 -5.37 15.21 -8.53
CA LEU A 186 -6.01 13.94 -8.17
C LEU A 186 -5.16 13.12 -7.18
N LEU A 187 -4.59 13.78 -6.17
CA LEU A 187 -3.66 13.17 -5.21
C LEU A 187 -4.22 11.90 -4.55
N LYS A 188 -5.47 11.90 -4.05
CA LYS A 188 -6.08 10.65 -3.55
C LYS A 188 -6.05 9.52 -4.58
N ALA A 189 -6.34 9.80 -5.86
CA ALA A 189 -6.34 8.74 -6.88
C ALA A 189 -4.92 8.19 -7.08
N VAL A 190 -3.90 9.06 -7.08
CA VAL A 190 -2.49 8.68 -7.16
C VAL A 190 -2.10 7.73 -6.02
N VAL A 191 -2.45 8.08 -4.77
CA VAL A 191 -2.15 7.27 -3.57
C VAL A 191 -3.03 6.01 -3.49
N HIS A 192 -4.27 6.06 -4.00
CA HIS A 192 -5.18 4.92 -4.08
C HIS A 192 -4.60 3.80 -4.95
N GLU A 193 -4.09 4.12 -6.14
CA GLU A 193 -3.46 3.10 -7.00
C GLU A 193 -2.19 2.54 -6.36
N MET A 194 -1.47 3.35 -5.58
CA MET A 194 -0.35 2.83 -4.80
C MET A 194 -0.82 1.87 -3.71
N GLY A 195 -1.94 2.16 -3.04
CA GLY A 195 -2.60 1.21 -2.14
C GLY A 195 -2.90 -0.14 -2.82
N HIS A 196 -3.37 -0.12 -4.07
CA HIS A 196 -3.55 -1.36 -4.85
C HIS A 196 -2.23 -2.06 -5.19
N ALA A 197 -1.15 -1.34 -5.46
CA ALA A 197 0.18 -1.93 -5.64
C ALA A 197 0.68 -2.63 -4.37
N LEU A 198 0.26 -2.15 -3.19
CA LEU A 198 0.53 -2.76 -1.88
C LEU A 198 -0.47 -3.87 -1.51
N GLY A 199 -1.32 -4.31 -2.45
CA GLY A 199 -2.26 -5.40 -2.23
C GLY A 199 -3.58 -5.01 -1.56
N LEU A 200 -3.86 -3.73 -1.33
CA LEU A 200 -5.13 -3.32 -0.73
C LEU A 200 -6.30 -3.48 -1.71
N PRO A 201 -7.44 -4.06 -1.27
CA PRO A 201 -8.68 -4.00 -2.03
C PRO A 201 -9.40 -2.67 -1.85
N HIS A 202 -10.42 -2.42 -2.68
CA HIS A 202 -11.38 -1.35 -2.39
C HIS A 202 -12.06 -1.60 -1.05
N ASN A 203 -12.22 -0.55 -0.25
CA ASN A 203 -13.07 -0.55 0.94
C ASN A 203 -13.69 0.82 1.17
N GLY A 204 -14.97 0.84 1.48
CA GLY A 204 -15.73 2.04 1.73
C GLY A 204 -15.53 2.59 3.13
N PRO A 205 -15.94 3.84 3.35
CA PRO A 205 -15.86 4.46 4.65
C PRO A 205 -16.93 3.89 5.59
N HIS A 206 -16.53 3.68 6.85
CA HIS A 206 -17.46 3.51 7.95
C HIS A 206 -18.07 4.85 8.34
N GLN A 207 -19.40 4.90 8.47
CA GLN A 207 -20.07 6.14 8.85
C GLN A 207 -19.82 6.47 10.32
N LYS A 208 -19.76 5.44 11.18
CA LYS A 208 -19.52 5.56 12.61
C LYS A 208 -18.15 6.13 12.96
N ASP A 209 -17.16 5.94 12.10
CA ASP A 209 -15.81 6.47 12.33
C ASP A 209 -15.78 8.00 12.22
N GLY A 210 -16.64 8.60 11.37
CA GLY A 210 -16.69 10.06 11.19
C GLY A 210 -15.44 10.67 10.55
N LEU A 211 -14.56 9.86 9.94
CA LEU A 211 -13.24 10.26 9.43
C LEU A 211 -13.21 10.69 7.95
N GLY A 212 -14.36 10.71 7.28
CA GLY A 212 -14.48 11.08 5.88
C GLY A 212 -14.39 9.90 4.92
N ASN A 213 -13.71 10.07 3.79
CA ASN A 213 -13.60 9.05 2.75
C ASN A 213 -12.42 8.11 3.03
N SER A 214 -12.61 6.79 2.94
CA SER A 214 -11.47 5.88 3.00
C SER A 214 -10.57 6.05 1.76
N LEU A 215 -9.26 5.83 1.89
CA LEU A 215 -8.30 5.87 0.80
C LEU A 215 -8.76 4.96 -0.34
N MET A 216 -9.10 3.72 0.00
CA MET A 216 -9.58 2.70 -0.93
C MET A 216 -11.08 2.78 -1.25
N GLY A 217 -11.74 3.83 -0.77
CA GLY A 217 -13.16 4.10 -0.99
C GLY A 217 -13.44 4.86 -2.28
N PRO A 218 -14.66 5.38 -2.47
CA PRO A 218 -15.09 6.00 -3.70
C PRO A 218 -14.18 7.14 -4.15
N VAL A 219 -14.21 7.42 -5.46
CA VAL A 219 -13.56 8.60 -6.02
C VAL A 219 -14.10 9.88 -5.36
N ASN A 220 -13.23 10.85 -5.10
CA ASN A 220 -13.55 12.06 -4.32
C ASN A 220 -14.78 12.80 -4.83
N LYS A 221 -14.91 12.96 -6.15
CA LYS A 221 -16.07 13.63 -6.76
C LYS A 221 -17.40 12.96 -6.41
N VAL A 222 -17.42 11.63 -6.33
CA VAL A 222 -18.62 10.87 -5.96
C VAL A 222 -18.87 10.99 -4.46
N TYR A 223 -17.82 10.90 -3.64
CA TYR A 223 -17.92 11.06 -2.20
C TYR A 223 -18.44 12.45 -1.82
N LYS A 224 -17.76 13.54 -2.26
CA LYS A 224 -18.13 14.94 -2.02
C LYS A 224 -19.59 15.23 -2.38
N ARG A 225 -20.09 14.67 -3.48
CA ARG A 225 -21.50 14.82 -3.88
C ARG A 225 -22.46 14.19 -2.87
N LYS A 226 -22.12 13.03 -2.31
CA LYS A 226 -22.94 12.33 -1.31
C LYS A 226 -22.83 12.95 0.08
N THR A 227 -21.69 13.57 0.40
CA THR A 227 -21.38 14.11 1.74
C THR A 227 -21.40 15.63 1.83
N LYS A 228 -21.97 16.30 0.83
CA LYS A 228 -22.08 17.77 0.78
C LYS A 228 -20.72 18.49 0.91
N GLY A 229 -19.68 17.91 0.33
CA GLY A 229 -18.37 18.55 0.19
C GLY A 229 -17.29 18.12 1.19
N ASP A 230 -17.48 17.03 1.95
CA ASP A 230 -16.43 16.50 2.83
C ASP A 230 -15.17 16.08 2.03
N GLU A 231 -14.02 16.62 2.43
CA GLU A 231 -12.73 16.44 1.77
C GLU A 231 -11.75 15.61 2.59
N ARG A 232 -12.16 15.11 3.76
CA ARG A 232 -11.29 14.30 4.60
C ARG A 232 -11.07 12.93 3.97
N VAL A 233 -9.83 12.45 4.05
CA VAL A 233 -9.43 11.12 3.59
C VAL A 233 -8.69 10.41 4.71
N TYR A 234 -8.97 9.12 4.90
CA TYR A 234 -8.29 8.31 5.92
C TYR A 234 -7.93 6.92 5.40
N LEU A 235 -6.91 6.28 5.99
CA LEU A 235 -6.67 4.85 5.79
C LEU A 235 -7.58 4.08 6.74
N SER A 236 -8.40 3.16 6.25
CA SER A 236 -9.28 2.37 7.12
C SER A 236 -8.49 1.45 8.06
N LYS A 237 -9.08 1.08 9.20
CA LYS A 237 -8.47 0.09 10.12
C LYS A 237 -8.14 -1.24 9.42
N ALA A 238 -8.99 -1.68 8.49
CA ALA A 238 -8.76 -2.89 7.68
C ALA A 238 -7.53 -2.76 6.80
N SER A 239 -7.39 -1.64 6.09
CA SER A 239 -6.21 -1.38 5.27
C SER A 239 -4.95 -1.27 6.12
N ALA A 240 -5.03 -0.62 7.29
CA ALA A 240 -3.89 -0.51 8.21
C ALA A 240 -3.44 -1.88 8.72
N ALA A 241 -4.38 -2.74 9.15
CA ALA A 241 -4.07 -4.10 9.56
C ALA A 241 -3.37 -4.90 8.45
N MET A 242 -3.87 -4.83 7.21
CA MET A 242 -3.28 -5.54 6.06
C MET A 242 -1.85 -5.05 5.74
N LEU A 243 -1.54 -3.78 6.00
CA LEU A 243 -0.22 -3.20 5.72
C LEU A 243 0.77 -3.31 6.88
N TRP A 244 0.31 -3.64 8.09
CA TRP A 244 1.13 -3.57 9.30
C TRP A 244 2.41 -4.39 9.20
N LYS A 245 2.33 -5.58 8.62
CA LYS A 245 3.45 -6.51 8.43
C LYS A 245 3.98 -6.55 7.01
N HIS A 246 3.51 -5.64 6.15
CA HIS A 246 3.95 -5.58 4.77
C HIS A 246 5.42 -5.12 4.68
N PRO A 247 6.26 -5.70 3.81
CA PRO A 247 7.71 -5.43 3.76
C PRO A 247 8.11 -3.95 3.65
N VAL A 248 7.38 -3.15 2.84
CA VAL A 248 7.64 -1.70 2.75
C VAL A 248 7.22 -0.88 3.99
N PHE A 249 6.63 -1.51 5.01
CA PHE A 249 6.26 -0.87 6.28
C PHE A 249 7.11 -1.39 7.45
N THR A 250 7.47 -2.67 7.42
CA THR A 250 8.35 -3.29 8.40
C THR A 250 9.82 -3.05 8.10
N GLY A 251 10.16 -2.77 6.84
CA GLY A 251 11.53 -2.65 6.34
C GLY A 251 12.26 -3.98 6.20
N THR A 252 11.55 -5.12 6.31
CA THR A 252 12.11 -6.46 6.21
C THR A 252 11.27 -7.34 5.29
N ASP A 253 11.94 -8.15 4.48
CA ASP A 253 11.39 -9.16 3.57
C ASP A 253 11.56 -10.59 4.13
N THR A 254 11.80 -10.72 5.44
CA THR A 254 11.96 -12.02 6.10
C THR A 254 10.75 -12.90 5.84
N ASP A 255 11.00 -14.15 5.43
CA ASP A 255 9.98 -15.15 5.12
C ASP A 255 8.96 -14.74 4.04
N ILE A 256 9.29 -13.77 3.17
CA ILE A 256 8.39 -13.30 2.11
C ILE A 256 7.97 -14.40 1.11
N ASP A 257 8.83 -15.39 0.88
CA ASP A 257 8.55 -16.55 0.00
C ASP A 257 8.07 -17.78 0.75
N LYS A 258 7.95 -17.70 2.08
CA LYS A 258 7.56 -18.84 2.88
C LYS A 258 6.12 -19.22 2.59
N LYS A 259 5.92 -20.49 2.23
CA LYS A 259 4.59 -21.08 2.11
C LYS A 259 3.97 -21.24 3.49
N ILE A 260 2.80 -20.64 3.68
CA ILE A 260 2.01 -20.73 4.92
C ILE A 260 0.91 -21.77 4.74
N ASN A 261 0.83 -22.74 5.64
CA ASN A 261 -0.26 -23.70 5.70
C ASN A 261 -1.17 -23.39 6.88
N PHE A 262 -2.48 -23.40 6.63
CA PHE A 262 -3.46 -23.13 7.67
C PHE A 262 -4.82 -23.74 7.38
N SER A 263 -5.59 -23.93 8.44
CA SER A 263 -6.99 -24.34 8.41
C SER A 263 -7.79 -23.51 9.41
N LEU A 264 -9.11 -23.62 9.33
CA LEU A 264 -10.03 -22.91 10.22
C LEU A 264 -10.96 -23.91 10.89
N ASN A 265 -10.97 -23.86 12.21
CA ASN A 265 -11.87 -24.64 13.07
C ASN A 265 -12.90 -23.72 13.73
N ASP A 266 -13.99 -24.32 14.22
CA ASP A 266 -15.01 -23.66 15.04
C ASP A 266 -15.56 -22.36 14.44
N TYR A 267 -15.66 -22.31 13.11
CA TYR A 267 -16.08 -21.12 12.40
C TYR A 267 -17.59 -20.95 12.39
N GLN A 268 -18.06 -19.93 13.10
CA GLN A 268 -19.47 -19.63 13.24
C GLN A 268 -19.75 -18.13 13.13
N ALA A 269 -20.91 -17.80 12.58
CA ALA A 269 -21.43 -16.44 12.56
C ALA A 269 -22.86 -16.46 13.12
N HIS A 270 -23.18 -15.50 13.99
CA HIS A 270 -24.54 -15.33 14.51
C HIS A 270 -24.91 -13.86 14.54
N PHE A 271 -26.21 -13.59 14.53
CA PHE A 271 -26.74 -12.24 14.63
C PHE A 271 -27.10 -11.93 16.08
N ASP A 272 -26.44 -10.92 16.65
CA ASP A 272 -26.86 -10.30 17.89
C ASP A 272 -27.89 -9.20 17.58
N LYS A 273 -29.17 -9.57 17.77
CA LYS A 273 -30.31 -8.68 17.52
C LYS A 273 -30.33 -7.49 18.48
N SER A 274 -29.83 -7.65 19.71
CA SER A 274 -29.88 -6.60 20.73
C SER A 274 -29.00 -5.41 20.36
N ASN A 275 -27.84 -5.68 19.76
CA ASN A 275 -26.89 -4.67 19.32
C ASN A 275 -26.94 -4.38 17.81
N ASN A 276 -27.76 -5.12 17.05
CA ASN A 276 -27.81 -5.13 15.60
C ASN A 276 -26.41 -5.38 14.98
N GLN A 277 -25.76 -6.45 15.40
CA GLN A 277 -24.40 -6.81 15.00
C GLN A 277 -24.32 -8.26 14.53
N ILE A 278 -23.41 -8.54 13.61
CA ILE A 278 -23.02 -9.91 13.30
C ILE A 278 -21.73 -10.22 14.04
N ILE A 279 -21.73 -11.29 14.82
CA ILE A 279 -20.57 -11.78 15.56
C ILE A 279 -20.02 -13.00 14.84
N VAL A 280 -18.75 -12.93 14.46
CA VAL A 280 -18.03 -14.00 13.76
C VAL A 280 -16.94 -14.54 14.66
N ASN A 281 -16.97 -15.83 14.95
CA ASN A 281 -15.97 -16.52 15.78
C ASN A 281 -15.27 -17.60 14.96
N GLY A 282 -14.04 -17.93 15.34
CA GLY A 282 -13.32 -19.07 14.81
C GLY A 282 -11.96 -19.26 15.46
N GLN A 283 -11.28 -20.33 15.03
CA GLN A 283 -9.91 -20.63 15.44
C GLN A 283 -9.04 -20.94 14.22
N LEU A 284 -8.06 -20.09 13.95
CA LEU A 284 -7.04 -20.32 12.94
C LEU A 284 -6.02 -21.34 13.47
N LYS A 285 -5.80 -22.43 12.73
CA LYS A 285 -4.68 -23.35 12.93
C LYS A 285 -3.66 -23.09 11.83
N THR A 286 -2.43 -22.78 12.18
CA THR A 286 -1.40 -22.41 11.19
C THR A 286 0.00 -22.77 11.67
N ASP A 287 0.90 -23.01 10.72
CA ASP A 287 2.34 -23.18 10.93
C ASP A 287 3.12 -21.85 10.93
N TYR A 288 2.44 -20.71 10.78
CA TYR A 288 3.06 -19.40 10.72
C TYR A 288 2.27 -18.34 11.52
N PRO A 289 2.93 -17.43 12.26
CA PRO A 289 2.25 -16.43 13.06
C PRO A 289 1.32 -15.51 12.25
N ALA A 290 0.11 -15.31 12.76
CA ALA A 290 -0.91 -14.43 12.20
C ALA A 290 -1.40 -13.45 13.27
N HIS A 291 -1.72 -12.22 12.88
CA HIS A 291 -2.02 -11.14 13.82
C HIS A 291 -3.47 -10.64 13.76
N SER A 292 -4.10 -10.67 12.58
CA SER A 292 -5.44 -10.11 12.41
C SER A 292 -6.29 -10.89 11.42
N VAL A 293 -7.60 -10.79 11.63
CA VAL A 293 -8.63 -11.21 10.68
C VAL A 293 -9.29 -9.97 10.10
N VAL A 294 -9.43 -9.92 8.78
CA VAL A 294 -10.19 -8.88 8.08
C VAL A 294 -11.42 -9.52 7.43
N ILE A 295 -12.59 -8.96 7.71
CA ILE A 295 -13.87 -9.42 7.17
C ILE A 295 -14.53 -8.30 6.38
N ALA A 296 -14.79 -8.53 5.09
CA ALA A 296 -15.64 -7.66 4.28
C ALA A 296 -17.10 -8.11 4.33
N ASP A 297 -18.00 -7.17 4.61
CA ASP A 297 -19.45 -7.36 4.44
C ASP A 297 -19.84 -7.07 2.99
N THR A 298 -20.43 -8.05 2.31
CA THR A 298 -20.69 -8.00 0.86
C THR A 298 -22.17 -8.31 0.58
N PRO A 299 -23.06 -7.36 0.90
CA PRO A 299 -24.49 -7.52 0.69
C PRO A 299 -24.82 -7.52 -0.81
N ASN A 300 -25.87 -8.23 -1.21
CA ASN A 300 -26.33 -8.29 -2.60
C ASN A 300 -26.85 -6.92 -3.09
N SER A 301 -27.27 -6.05 -2.16
CA SER A 301 -27.62 -4.65 -2.46
C SER A 301 -26.41 -3.80 -2.86
N LEU A 302 -25.18 -4.22 -2.55
CA LEU A 302 -23.96 -3.44 -2.81
C LEU A 302 -23.76 -3.24 -4.31
N LYS A 303 -23.81 -1.98 -4.75
CA LYS A 303 -23.62 -1.61 -6.15
C LYS A 303 -22.15 -1.50 -6.55
N SER A 304 -21.24 -1.35 -5.58
CA SER A 304 -19.82 -1.13 -5.87
C SER A 304 -18.92 -1.46 -4.67
N ALA A 305 -17.79 -2.11 -4.94
CA ALA A 305 -16.79 -2.44 -3.92
C ALA A 305 -16.19 -1.20 -3.24
N TYR A 306 -16.23 -0.03 -3.88
CA TYR A 306 -15.84 1.24 -3.26
C TYR A 306 -16.65 1.60 -2.01
N TRP A 307 -17.82 0.99 -1.80
CA TRP A 307 -18.66 1.20 -0.61
C TRP A 307 -18.72 -0.02 0.31
N GLN A 308 -17.86 -1.02 0.06
CA GLN A 308 -17.80 -2.25 0.84
C GLN A 308 -17.17 -1.99 2.21
N LYS A 309 -17.89 -2.28 3.30
CA LYS A 309 -17.36 -2.11 4.66
C LYS A 309 -16.49 -3.29 5.06
N MET A 310 -15.43 -3.02 5.81
CA MET A 310 -14.48 -4.04 6.25
C MET A 310 -14.16 -3.88 7.73
N TYR A 311 -14.17 -5.00 8.44
CA TYR A 311 -14.04 -5.09 9.88
C TYR A 311 -12.76 -5.85 10.23
N VAL A 312 -12.16 -5.52 11.37
CA VAL A 312 -10.93 -6.14 11.84
C VAL A 312 -11.10 -6.63 13.26
N CYS A 313 -10.57 -7.81 13.55
CA CYS A 313 -10.30 -8.25 14.90
C CYS A 313 -8.90 -8.87 15.01
N ASP A 314 -8.37 -8.88 16.23
CA ASP A 314 -7.09 -9.52 16.52
C ASP A 314 -7.25 -11.03 16.59
N ILE A 315 -6.18 -11.73 16.24
CA ILE A 315 -6.02 -13.15 16.55
C ILE A 315 -5.37 -13.25 17.94
N LYS A 316 -6.03 -13.93 18.87
CA LYS A 316 -5.54 -14.18 20.23
C LYS A 316 -4.77 -15.49 20.31
N ASP A 317 -4.18 -15.75 21.47
CA ASP A 317 -3.42 -16.98 21.74
C ASP A 317 -4.21 -18.24 21.35
N GLY A 318 -3.49 -19.20 20.77
CA GLY A 318 -4.08 -20.42 20.22
C GLY A 318 -4.92 -20.20 18.96
N GLY A 319 -4.84 -19.02 18.32
CA GLY A 319 -5.46 -18.73 17.03
C GLY A 319 -6.95 -18.33 17.09
N LYS A 320 -7.50 -18.11 18.29
CA LYS A 320 -8.91 -17.76 18.47
C LYS A 320 -9.17 -16.30 18.06
N PHE A 321 -10.32 -16.03 17.46
CA PHE A 321 -10.73 -14.67 17.13
C PHE A 321 -12.25 -14.48 17.25
N THR A 322 -12.64 -13.24 17.55
CA THR A 322 -14.02 -12.77 17.56
C THR A 322 -14.08 -11.43 16.86
N CYS A 323 -14.74 -11.40 15.71
CA CYS A 323 -14.91 -10.22 14.88
C CYS A 323 -16.35 -9.72 14.97
N VAL A 324 -16.51 -8.41 15.18
CA VAL A 324 -17.81 -7.73 15.26
C VAL A 324 -18.04 -6.91 14.00
N ILE A 325 -19.15 -7.19 13.32
CA ILE A 325 -19.65 -6.42 12.19
C ILE A 325 -20.77 -5.53 12.73
N ASN A 326 -20.45 -4.26 12.97
CA ASN A 326 -21.28 -3.32 13.73
C ASN A 326 -22.12 -2.34 12.87
N GLU A 327 -22.03 -2.46 11.54
CA GLU A 327 -22.87 -1.73 10.59
C GLU A 327 -23.30 -2.64 9.41
N PRO A 328 -23.82 -3.85 9.68
CA PRO A 328 -24.18 -4.77 8.61
C PRO A 328 -25.32 -4.18 7.78
N GLU A 329 -25.22 -4.31 6.46
CA GLU A 329 -26.28 -3.86 5.56
C GLU A 329 -27.47 -4.82 5.60
N GLN A 330 -28.69 -4.30 5.74
CA GLN A 330 -29.94 -5.06 5.84
C GLN A 330 -30.35 -5.71 4.51
N SER A 331 -29.53 -6.61 4.00
CA SER A 331 -29.70 -7.30 2.73
C SER A 331 -28.93 -8.62 2.76
N SER A 332 -29.50 -9.70 2.21
CA SER A 332 -28.79 -10.97 2.04
C SER A 332 -27.45 -10.77 1.31
N GLY A 333 -26.47 -11.61 1.58
CA GLY A 333 -25.13 -11.45 1.02
C GLY A 333 -24.16 -12.52 1.47
N LYS A 334 -22.90 -12.13 1.58
CA LYS A 334 -21.83 -12.98 2.10
C LYS A 334 -20.78 -12.17 2.85
N LEU A 335 -20.24 -12.78 3.90
CA LEU A 335 -19.02 -12.33 4.54
C LEU A 335 -17.83 -12.91 3.80
N GLN A 336 -16.82 -12.09 3.51
CA GLN A 336 -15.56 -12.53 2.94
C GLN A 336 -14.43 -12.28 3.93
N MET A 337 -13.66 -13.31 4.27
CA MET A 337 -12.66 -13.25 5.32
C MET A 337 -11.26 -13.62 4.85
N VAL A 338 -10.28 -12.89 5.33
CA VAL A 338 -8.84 -13.15 5.15
C VAL A 338 -8.09 -12.99 6.47
N PHE A 339 -6.94 -13.65 6.56
CA PHE A 339 -5.99 -13.62 7.66
C PHE A 339 -4.75 -12.84 7.23
N CYS A 340 -4.21 -12.02 8.14
CA CYS A 340 -2.99 -11.25 7.95
C CYS A 340 -1.86 -11.87 8.78
N PHE A 341 -0.74 -12.17 8.12
CA PHE A 341 0.40 -12.91 8.67
C PHE A 341 1.62 -12.01 8.92
N GLU A 342 2.52 -12.45 9.80
CA GLU A 342 3.69 -11.67 10.22
C GLU A 342 4.73 -11.42 9.11
N ASN A 343 4.68 -12.13 7.98
CA ASN A 343 5.50 -11.84 6.79
C ASN A 343 4.81 -10.88 5.79
N GLY A 344 3.67 -10.31 6.17
CA GLY A 344 2.87 -9.41 5.33
C GLY A 344 1.89 -10.13 4.41
N ALA A 345 1.86 -11.46 4.37
CA ALA A 345 0.90 -12.18 3.56
C ALA A 345 -0.55 -11.93 4.03
N VAL A 346 -1.45 -11.71 3.07
CA VAL A 346 -2.90 -11.65 3.31
C VAL A 346 -3.57 -12.76 2.54
N MET A 347 -4.12 -13.73 3.25
CA MET A 347 -4.61 -14.99 2.67
C MET A 347 -5.98 -15.36 3.21
N GLY A 348 -6.85 -15.91 2.37
CA GLY A 348 -8.00 -16.67 2.85
C GLY A 348 -7.84 -18.15 2.51
N ILE A 349 -8.80 -18.97 2.95
CA ILE A 349 -8.83 -20.39 2.61
C ILE A 349 -9.42 -20.51 1.19
N PRO A 350 -8.63 -20.91 0.17
CA PRO A 350 -9.16 -21.08 -1.16
C PRO A 350 -10.17 -22.24 -1.15
N LYS A 351 -11.42 -21.99 -1.54
CA LYS A 351 -12.24 -23.05 -2.15
C LYS A 351 -11.80 -23.19 -3.60
N SER A 352 -11.90 -24.40 -4.16
CA SER A 352 -11.47 -24.80 -5.52
C SER A 352 -12.05 -24.01 -6.70
N GLU A 353 -12.81 -22.94 -6.48
CA GLU A 353 -13.42 -22.13 -7.53
C GLU A 353 -12.48 -21.01 -8.00
N ARG A 354 -11.80 -21.25 -9.12
CA ARG A 354 -11.09 -20.22 -9.90
C ARG A 354 -12.10 -19.20 -10.46
N THR A 355 -12.25 -18.04 -9.83
CA THR A 355 -12.94 -16.89 -10.43
C THR A 355 -11.98 -15.95 -11.16
N ARG A 356 -12.17 -15.79 -12.48
CA ARG A 356 -11.39 -14.90 -13.37
C ARG A 356 -11.91 -13.44 -13.35
N SER A 357 -11.81 -12.73 -12.24
CA SER A 357 -12.03 -11.26 -12.26
C SER A 357 -10.79 -10.49 -11.79
N LYS A 358 -10.50 -9.40 -12.51
CA LYS A 358 -9.27 -8.58 -12.40
C LYS A 358 -9.22 -7.70 -11.15
N GLU A 359 -10.29 -7.64 -10.34
CA GLU A 359 -10.44 -6.75 -9.17
C GLU A 359 -10.27 -7.47 -7.81
N ARG A 360 -9.80 -8.72 -7.76
CA ARG A 360 -9.95 -9.59 -6.57
C ARG A 360 -8.69 -10.36 -6.16
N LEU A 361 -7.51 -9.75 -6.11
CA LEU A 361 -6.31 -10.49 -5.67
C LEU A 361 -6.46 -11.08 -4.26
N VAL A 362 -6.93 -10.28 -3.30
CA VAL A 362 -7.20 -10.75 -1.93
C VAL A 362 -8.53 -11.54 -1.85
N TRP A 363 -9.63 -11.01 -2.38
CA TRP A 363 -10.97 -11.59 -2.23
C TRP A 363 -11.23 -12.88 -3.03
N ASN A 364 -10.41 -13.20 -4.04
CA ASN A 364 -10.51 -14.50 -4.72
C ASN A 364 -10.07 -15.65 -3.81
N LYS A 365 -9.19 -15.37 -2.84
CA LYS A 365 -8.70 -16.35 -1.86
C LYS A 365 -9.54 -16.36 -0.58
N ALA A 366 -10.42 -15.38 -0.37
CA ALA A 366 -11.17 -15.22 0.87
C ALA A 366 -12.15 -16.37 1.15
N LEU A 367 -12.23 -16.76 2.43
CA LEU A 367 -13.30 -17.64 2.91
C LEU A 367 -14.64 -16.91 2.77
N ARG A 368 -15.69 -17.62 2.35
CA ARG A 368 -17.03 -17.05 2.16
C ARG A 368 -18.05 -17.73 3.06
N LYS A 369 -18.81 -16.95 3.83
CA LYS A 369 -19.99 -17.40 4.57
C LYS A 369 -21.19 -16.61 4.07
N LYS A 370 -22.11 -17.28 3.41
CA LYS A 370 -23.33 -16.65 2.93
C LYS A 370 -24.29 -16.45 4.10
N TYR A 371 -25.11 -15.42 3.96
CA TYR A 371 -26.18 -15.14 4.90
C TYR A 371 -27.40 -14.60 4.16
N SER A 372 -28.57 -14.82 4.73
CA SER A 372 -29.83 -14.22 4.27
C SER A 372 -30.36 -13.25 5.30
N PHE A 373 -30.91 -12.12 4.85
CA PHE A 373 -31.59 -11.17 5.72
C PHE A 373 -33.10 -11.32 5.52
N LYS A 374 -33.82 -11.80 6.54
CA LYS A 374 -35.26 -12.07 6.49
C LYS A 374 -35.90 -11.63 7.79
N LYS A 375 -37.05 -10.93 7.70
CA LYS A 375 -37.84 -10.50 8.87
C LYS A 375 -37.01 -9.77 9.95
N GLY A 376 -36.02 -8.97 9.53
CA GLY A 376 -35.16 -8.21 10.44
C GLY A 376 -33.99 -8.99 11.04
N GLU A 377 -33.73 -10.23 10.60
CA GLU A 377 -32.69 -11.08 11.16
C GLU A 377 -31.76 -11.65 10.08
N TYR A 378 -30.48 -11.82 10.44
CA TYR A 378 -29.50 -12.49 9.59
C TYR A 378 -29.41 -13.97 9.94
N GLN A 379 -29.54 -14.82 8.93
CA GLN A 379 -29.42 -16.28 9.03
C GLN A 379 -28.23 -16.73 8.20
N PHE A 380 -27.31 -17.50 8.79
CA PHE A 380 -26.07 -17.93 8.15
C PHE A 380 -26.20 -19.37 7.65
N GLU A 381 -25.63 -19.65 6.47
CA GLU A 381 -25.50 -21.04 6.00
C GLU A 381 -24.59 -21.82 6.95
N GLN A 382 -24.93 -23.08 7.25
CA GLN A 382 -24.11 -23.94 8.11
C GLN A 382 -22.75 -24.20 7.49
#